data_AF-A0AAE7BH36-F1
#
_entry.id   AF-A0AAE7BH36-F1
#
_cell.length_a   1.000
_cell.length_b   1.000
_cell.length_c   1.000
_cell.angle_alpha   90.00
_cell.angle_beta   90.00
_cell.angle_gamma   90.00
#
_symmetry.space_group_name_H-M   'P 1'
#
loop_
_entity.id
_entity.type
_entity.pdbx_description
1 polymer ?
#
loop_
_entity_poly.entity_id
_entity_poly.type
_entity_poly.pdbx_seq_one_letter_code
_entity_poly.pdbx_strand_id
1 'polypeptide(L)'
;MGLNQTEFAEKLETSQNLISKYEKGQVELPFKIINNLNKVFNININWLLTNTGNMFRTNETPKKDINDTSNLLVENKSLFKDELLNDIQKLSQKRQEYYYHRIKADLIEDELKSD
;
A
#
# COMPACT_ATOMS: atom_id res chain seq x y z
N MET A 1 3.82 -11.74 18.05
CA MET A 1 3.79 -12.35 16.70
C MET A 1 4.98 -13.27 16.62
N GLY A 2 4.76 -14.58 16.50
CA GLY A 2 5.80 -15.60 16.68
C GLY A 2 6.50 -16.03 15.39
N LEU A 3 6.54 -15.18 14.36
CA LEU A 3 7.22 -15.51 13.10
C LEU A 3 8.70 -15.13 13.21
N ASN A 4 9.56 -16.01 12.73
CA ASN A 4 10.95 -15.64 12.48
C ASN A 4 11.07 -14.82 11.18
N GLN A 5 12.20 -14.16 10.95
CA GLN A 5 12.38 -13.30 9.76
C GLN A 5 12.27 -14.06 8.43
N THR A 6 12.59 -15.36 8.41
CA THR A 6 12.49 -16.19 7.20
C THR A 6 11.03 -16.42 6.84
N GLU A 7 10.21 -16.84 7.81
CA GLU A 7 8.76 -17.02 7.61
C GLU A 7 8.05 -15.71 7.24
N PHE A 8 8.52 -14.60 7.80
CA PHE A 8 8.03 -13.27 7.45
C PHE A 8 8.39 -12.89 6.01
N ALA A 9 9.62 -13.15 5.59
CA ALA A 9 10.08 -12.90 4.23
C ALA A 9 9.32 -13.75 3.19
N GLU A 10 9.09 -15.02 3.48
CA GLU A 10 8.31 -15.93 2.64
C GLU A 10 6.89 -15.42 2.41
N LYS A 11 6.21 -15.00 3.49
CA LYS A 11 4.86 -14.40 3.41
C LYS A 11 4.81 -13.10 2.61
N LEU A 12 5.93 -12.37 2.53
CA LEU A 12 6.05 -11.15 1.75
C LEU A 12 6.60 -11.37 0.33
N GLU A 13 6.85 -12.63 -0.05
CA GLU A 13 7.46 -13.03 -1.33
C GLU A 13 8.81 -12.35 -1.56
N THR A 14 9.65 -12.32 -0.53
CA THR A 14 11.00 -11.73 -0.58
C THR A 14 12.01 -12.57 0.19
N SER A 15 13.28 -12.13 0.22
CA SER A 15 14.33 -12.81 0.97
C SER A 15 14.51 -12.22 2.36
N GLN A 16 14.91 -13.06 3.32
CA GLN A 16 15.23 -12.63 4.69
C GLN A 16 16.33 -11.55 4.71
N ASN A 17 17.30 -11.63 3.79
CA ASN A 17 18.32 -10.61 3.59
C ASN A 17 17.73 -9.25 3.20
N LEU A 18 16.72 -9.23 2.32
CA LEU A 18 16.03 -7.98 1.94
C LEU A 18 15.24 -7.41 3.10
N ILE A 19 14.50 -8.23 3.86
CA ILE A 19 13.83 -7.81 5.10
C ILE A 19 14.81 -7.14 6.05
N SER A 20 15.96 -7.77 6.32
CA SER A 20 17.00 -7.20 7.18
C SER A 20 17.53 -5.84 6.68
N LYS A 21 17.64 -5.65 5.36
CA LYS A 21 18.06 -4.37 4.77
C LYS A 21 16.97 -3.29 4.92
N TYR A 22 15.71 -3.67 4.73
CA TYR A 22 14.56 -2.78 4.91
C TYR A 22 14.45 -2.29 6.36
N GLU A 23 14.55 -3.19 7.34
CA GLU A 23 14.50 -2.85 8.78
C GLU A 23 15.61 -1.89 9.21
N LYS A 24 16.78 -1.99 8.56
CA LYS A 24 17.93 -1.11 8.80
C LYS A 24 17.87 0.20 8.00
N GLY A 25 16.85 0.40 7.17
CA GLY A 25 16.74 1.56 6.27
C GLY A 25 17.82 1.62 5.19
N GLN A 26 18.46 0.49 4.87
CA GLN A 26 19.53 0.43 3.86
C GLN A 26 19.00 0.41 2.43
N VAL A 27 17.76 -0.03 2.25
CA VAL A 27 17.06 -0.12 0.96
C VAL A 27 15.64 0.40 1.14
N GLU A 28 15.15 1.18 0.17
CA GLU A 28 13.76 1.65 0.18
C GLU A 28 12.77 0.49 0.00
N LEU A 29 11.62 0.59 0.66
CA LEU A 29 10.58 -0.44 0.60
C LEU A 29 9.84 -0.34 -0.74
N PRO A 30 9.90 -1.37 -1.60
CA PRO A 30 9.18 -1.33 -2.87
C PRO A 30 7.67 -1.51 -2.63
N PHE A 31 6.87 -0.94 -3.54
CA PHE A 31 5.41 -0.98 -3.46
C PHE A 31 4.85 -2.41 -3.28
N LYS A 32 5.45 -3.41 -3.95
CA LYS A 32 5.07 -4.82 -3.79
C LYS A 32 5.07 -5.27 -2.33
N ILE A 33 6.09 -4.90 -1.56
CA ILE A 33 6.24 -5.28 -0.15
C ILE A 33 5.22 -4.55 0.71
N ILE A 34 5.02 -3.25 0.48
CA ILE A 34 4.00 -2.44 1.17
C ILE A 34 2.60 -3.04 0.96
N ASN A 35 2.28 -3.42 -0.27
CA ASN A 35 1.01 -4.05 -0.61
C ASN A 35 0.85 -5.42 0.07
N ASN A 36 1.91 -6.23 0.12
CA ASN A 36 1.89 -7.51 0.81
C ASN A 36 1.75 -7.36 2.33
N LEU A 37 2.38 -6.36 2.94
CA LEU A 37 2.20 -6.01 4.36
C LEU A 37 0.73 -5.67 4.67
N ASN A 38 0.08 -4.90 3.80
CA ASN A 38 -1.34 -4.60 3.94
C ASN A 38 -2.20 -5.86 3.78
N LYS A 39 -2.03 -6.63 2.71
CA LYS A 39 -2.88 -7.79 2.40
C LYS A 39 -2.71 -8.96 3.37
N VAL A 40 -1.47 -9.27 3.77
CA VAL A 40 -1.13 -10.48 4.54
C VAL A 40 -1.17 -10.22 6.05
N PHE A 41 -0.76 -9.02 6.47
CA PHE A 41 -0.62 -8.67 7.89
C PHE A 41 -1.62 -7.62 8.36
N ASN A 42 -2.51 -7.15 7.48
CA ASN A 42 -3.50 -6.11 7.77
C ASN A 42 -2.87 -4.83 8.34
N ILE A 43 -1.65 -4.53 7.89
CA ILE A 43 -0.89 -3.34 8.29
C ILE A 43 -1.48 -2.13 7.58
N ASN A 44 -1.75 -1.09 8.35
CA ASN A 44 -2.17 0.20 7.83
C ASN A 44 -0.99 0.89 7.12
N ILE A 45 -1.12 1.09 5.80
CA ILE A 45 -0.08 1.74 4.99
C ILE A 45 0.15 3.19 5.44
N ASN A 46 -0.90 3.90 5.89
CA ASN A 46 -0.74 5.26 6.39
C ASN A 46 0.19 5.28 7.61
N TRP A 47 -0.05 4.40 8.58
CA TRP A 47 0.87 4.23 9.72
C TRP A 47 2.29 3.87 9.27
N LEU A 48 2.43 2.96 8.31
CA LEU A 48 3.75 2.51 7.84
C LEU A 48 4.58 3.65 7.21
N LEU A 49 3.94 4.56 6.48
CA LEU A 49 4.64 5.61 5.71
C LEU A 49 4.72 6.95 6.44
N THR A 50 3.74 7.27 7.29
CA THR A 50 3.65 8.58 7.94
C THR A 50 3.80 8.51 9.45
N ASN A 51 3.83 7.29 10.02
CA ASN A 51 3.77 7.04 11.46
C ASN A 51 2.52 7.63 12.14
N THR A 52 1.42 7.81 11.39
CA THR A 52 0.14 8.30 11.91
C THR A 52 -0.94 7.22 11.93
N GLY A 53 -1.80 7.26 12.96
CA GLY A 53 -2.87 6.29 13.16
C GLY A 53 -2.40 4.97 13.78
N ASN A 54 -3.23 3.93 13.67
CA ASN A 54 -2.95 2.61 14.23
C ASN A 54 -2.18 1.74 13.25
N MET A 55 -1.20 0.97 13.77
CA MET A 55 -0.37 0.03 13.00
C MET A 55 -1.19 -1.04 12.28
N PHE A 56 -2.16 -1.61 12.98
CA PHE A 56 -3.10 -2.57 12.42
C PHE A 56 -4.42 -1.87 12.14
N ARG A 57 -5.08 -2.24 11.04
CA ARG A 57 -6.46 -1.82 10.82
C ARG A 57 -7.31 -2.48 11.90
N THR A 58 -8.02 -1.69 12.71
CA THR A 58 -8.91 -2.19 13.75
C THR A 58 -10.10 -2.86 13.08
N ASN A 59 -10.16 -4.18 13.18
CA ASN A 59 -11.28 -4.98 12.73
C ASN A 59 -12.45 -4.83 13.73
N GLU A 60 -13.05 -3.66 13.84
CA GLU A 60 -14.47 -3.63 14.18
C GLU A 60 -15.19 -4.22 12.98
N THR A 61 -15.39 -5.53 13.01
CA THR A 61 -16.15 -6.25 11.99
C THR A 61 -17.63 -6.09 12.34
N PRO A 62 -18.46 -5.46 11.51
CA PRO A 62 -19.79 -6.00 11.34
C PRO A 62 -19.56 -7.36 10.68
N LYS A 63 -19.82 -8.44 11.41
CA LYS A 63 -20.16 -9.71 10.75
C LYS A 63 -21.30 -9.39 9.78
N LYS A 64 -21.09 -9.45 8.46
CA LYS A 64 -22.16 -9.66 7.48
C LYS A 64 -21.62 -9.77 6.05
N ASP A 65 -21.99 -10.87 5.43
CA ASP A 65 -22.37 -11.09 4.03
C ASP A 65 -21.47 -10.52 2.92
N ILE A 66 -21.10 -11.41 1.99
CA ILE A 66 -20.30 -11.21 0.76
C ILE A 66 -20.88 -10.12 -0.18
N ASN A 67 -22.08 -9.62 0.11
CA ASN A 67 -22.69 -8.48 -0.60
C ASN A 67 -22.20 -7.11 -0.07
N ASP A 68 -21.69 -7.02 1.16
CA ASP A 68 -21.16 -5.78 1.74
C ASP A 68 -19.72 -5.50 1.29
N THR A 69 -18.95 -6.51 0.88
CA THR A 69 -17.62 -6.29 0.32
C THR A 69 -17.67 -5.41 -0.92
N SER A 70 -18.69 -5.52 -1.76
CA SER A 70 -18.83 -4.67 -2.95
C SER A 70 -19.06 -3.21 -2.56
N ASN A 71 -19.94 -2.94 -1.59
CA ASN A 71 -20.24 -1.58 -1.14
C ASN A 71 -19.08 -0.98 -0.32
N LEU A 72 -18.45 -1.75 0.56
CA LEU A 72 -17.26 -1.33 1.31
C LEU A 72 -16.04 -1.13 0.40
N LEU A 73 -15.85 -1.93 -0.64
CA LEU A 73 -14.78 -1.72 -1.62
C LEU A 73 -15.04 -0.47 -2.46
N VAL A 74 -16.29 -0.22 -2.85
CA VAL A 74 -16.69 1.01 -3.56
C VAL A 74 -16.49 2.24 -2.68
N GLU A 75 -16.89 2.18 -1.40
CA GLU A 75 -16.74 3.26 -0.42
C GLU A 75 -15.26 3.50 -0.11
N ASN A 76 -14.46 2.46 0.17
CA ASN A 76 -13.01 2.58 0.36
C ASN A 76 -12.30 3.10 -0.91
N LYS A 77 -12.74 2.71 -2.11
CA LYS A 77 -12.19 3.22 -3.37
C LYS A 77 -12.53 4.70 -3.58
N SER A 78 -13.72 5.12 -3.17
CA SER A 78 -14.12 6.54 -3.19
C SER A 78 -13.27 7.34 -2.19
N LEU A 79 -13.18 6.88 -0.94
CA LEU A 79 -12.38 7.53 0.10
C LEU A 79 -10.90 7.65 -0.31
N PHE A 80 -10.31 6.58 -0.86
CA PHE A 80 -8.93 6.60 -1.36
C PHE A 80 -8.74 7.61 -2.50
N LYS A 81 -9.70 7.69 -3.44
CA LYS A 81 -9.63 8.64 -4.56
C LYS A 81 -9.64 10.08 -4.06
N ASP A 82 -10.51 10.37 -3.09
CA ASP A 82 -10.65 11.71 -2.51
C ASP A 82 -9.41 12.09 -1.69
N GLU A 83 -8.85 11.16 -0.91
CA GLU A 83 -7.61 11.35 -0.17
C GLU A 83 -6.42 11.62 -1.11
N LEU A 84 -6.25 10.81 -2.16
CA LEU A 84 -5.21 10.99 -3.16
C LEU A 84 -5.31 12.36 -3.87
N LEU A 85 -6.52 12.77 -4.25
CA LEU A 85 -6.75 14.05 -4.91
C LEU A 85 -6.40 15.22 -3.98
N ASN A 86 -6.84 15.15 -2.72
CA ASN A 86 -6.54 16.16 -1.71
C ASN A 86 -5.03 16.27 -1.45
N ASP A 87 -4.33 15.14 -1.36
CA ASP A 87 -2.89 15.15 -1.11
C ASP A 87 -2.09 15.68 -2.29
N ILE A 88 -2.46 15.33 -3.53
CA ILE A 88 -1.85 15.91 -4.73
C ILE A 88 -2.08 17.43 -4.76
N GLN A 89 -3.27 17.91 -4.42
CA GLN A 89 -3.59 19.34 -4.38
C GLN A 89 -2.73 20.14 -3.38
N LYS A 90 -2.28 19.52 -2.28
CA LYS A 90 -1.39 20.16 -1.31
C LYS A 90 0.05 20.32 -1.82
N LEU A 91 0.43 19.62 -2.89
CA LEU A 91 1.78 19.70 -3.46
C LEU A 91 1.94 20.96 -4.33
N SER A 92 3.18 21.37 -4.58
CA SER A 92 3.46 22.46 -5.53
C SER A 92 3.12 22.06 -6.97
N GLN A 93 2.83 23.05 -7.83
CA GLN A 93 2.49 22.84 -9.24
C GLN A 93 3.48 21.91 -9.96
N LYS A 94 4.79 22.14 -9.79
CA LYS A 94 5.85 21.30 -10.37
C LYS A 94 5.77 19.84 -9.91
N ARG A 95 5.42 19.59 -8.65
CA ARG A 95 5.27 18.23 -8.12
C ARG A 95 3.98 17.58 -8.63
N GLN A 96 2.89 18.33 -8.74
CA GLN A 96 1.65 17.83 -9.34
C GLN A 96 1.89 17.37 -10.79
N GLU A 97 2.57 18.20 -11.60
CA GLU A 97 2.97 17.86 -12.98
C GLU A 97 3.87 16.62 -13.02
N TYR A 98 4.86 16.53 -12.12
CA TYR A 98 5.70 15.34 -12.00
C TYR A 98 4.88 14.06 -11.77
N TYR A 99 3.97 14.05 -10.79
CA TYR A 99 3.16 12.87 -10.50
C TYR A 99 2.17 12.57 -11.61
N TYR A 100 1.63 13.58 -12.30
CA TYR A 100 0.80 13.39 -13.50
C TYR A 100 1.56 12.61 -14.58
N HIS A 101 2.77 13.04 -14.92
CA HIS A 101 3.59 12.36 -15.92
C HIS A 101 3.99 10.95 -15.49
N ARG A 102 4.30 10.75 -14.20
CA ARG A 102 4.64 9.43 -13.67
C ARG A 102 3.47 8.45 -13.79
N ILE A 103 2.27 8.85 -13.36
CA ILE A 103 1.06 8.02 -13.49
C ILE A 103 0.80 7.70 -14.97
N LYS A 104 0.97 8.68 -15.88
CA LYS A 104 0.82 8.45 -17.32
C LYS A 104 1.83 7.43 -17.86
N ALA A 105 3.08 7.49 -17.41
CA ALA A 105 4.10 6.52 -17.80
C ALA A 105 3.75 5.11 -17.30
N ASP A 106 3.37 4.98 -16.02
CA ASP A 106 2.99 3.70 -15.42
C ASP A 106 1.82 3.04 -16.17
N LEU A 107 0.80 3.83 -16.55
CA LEU A 107 -0.35 3.34 -17.33
C LEU A 107 0.05 2.79 -18.70
N ILE A 108 0.98 3.47 -19.39
CA ILE A 108 1.50 3.02 -20.69
C ILE A 108 2.31 1.73 -20.53
N GLU A 109 3.13 1.62 -19.48
CA GLU A 109 3.88 0.39 -19.21
C GLU A 109 2.96 -0.81 -18.97
N ASP A 110 1.86 -0.61 -18.24
CA ASP A 110 0.90 -1.68 -17.96
C ASP A 110 0.15 -2.12 -19.23
N GLU A 111 -0.20 -1.18 -20.13
CA GLU A 111 -0.76 -1.50 -21.45
C GLU A 111 0.23 -2.34 -22.28
N LEU A 112 1.51 -1.96 -22.32
CA LEU A 112 2.56 -2.67 -23.07
C LEU A 112 2.91 -4.05 -22.52
N LYS A 113 2.74 -4.28 -21.21
CA LYS A 113 2.97 -5.59 -20.56
C LYS A 113 1.81 -6.57 -20.75
N SER A 114 0.67 -6.09 -21.24
CA SER A 114 -0.54 -6.90 -21.43
C SER A 114 -0.64 -7.54 -22.83
N ASP A 115 0.29 -7.23 -23.74
CA ASP A 115 0.47 -7.84 -25.07
C ASP A 115 1.61 -8.89 -25.07
#